data_AF-A0A5K7SDP7-F1
#
_entry.id   AF-A0A5K7SDP7-F1
#
_cell.length_a   1.000
_cell.length_b   1.000
_cell.length_c   1.000
_cell.angle_alpha   90.00
_cell.angle_beta   90.00
_cell.angle_gamma   90.00
#
_symmetry.space_group_name_H-M   'P 1'
#
loop_
_entity.id
_entity.type
_entity.pdbx_description
1 polymer ?
#
loop_
_entity_poly.entity_id
_entity_poly.type
_entity_poly.pdbx_seq_one_letter_code
_entity_poly.pdbx_strand_id
1 'polypeptide(L)'
;MMIQNLCTVLLAIPEEPLKMGHKAADEFVKYDPYGLGMTLIAISIVFSVLAIVYLFFSNISKIYFAFQNKSAKKHTLDKVTTTEIKDLEAEVSAAIGMALYMYNSKQHDMESLKITIQKVAKLYSPWNSKLYMINRPPVK
;
A
#
# COMPACT_ATOMS: atom_id res chain seq x y z
N MET A 1 -24.00 43.05 -44.75
CA MET A 1 -22.86 43.80 -44.19
C MET A 1 -22.43 43.35 -42.78
N MET A 2 -22.84 42.17 -42.28
CA MET A 2 -22.34 41.61 -41.00
C MET A 2 -21.43 40.38 -41.17
N ILE A 3 -21.44 39.74 -42.35
CA ILE A 3 -20.67 38.51 -42.61
C ILE A 3 -19.21 38.81 -43.01
N GLN A 4 -18.93 39.96 -43.61
CA GLN A 4 -17.56 40.36 -43.97
C GLN A 4 -16.70 40.70 -42.74
N ASN A 5 -17.30 41.28 -41.69
CA ASN A 5 -16.57 41.65 -40.48
C ASN A 5 -16.17 40.44 -39.62
N LEU A 6 -16.92 39.32 -39.72
CA LEU A 6 -16.58 38.06 -39.04
C LEU A 6 -15.35 37.38 -39.66
N CYS A 7 -15.17 37.50 -40.98
CA CYS A 7 -14.01 36.94 -41.67
C CYS A 7 -12.71 37.74 -41.39
N THR A 8 -12.82 39.07 -41.25
CA THR A 8 -11.69 39.92 -40.86
C THR A 8 -11.24 39.68 -39.42
N VAL A 9 -12.16 39.38 -38.50
CA VAL A 9 -11.82 39.07 -37.10
C VAL A 9 -11.22 37.67 -36.95
N LEU A 10 -11.61 36.70 -37.80
CA LEU A 10 -11.03 35.35 -37.78
C LEU A 10 -9.61 35.28 -38.37
N LEU A 11 -9.25 36.20 -39.28
CA LEU A 11 -7.90 36.36 -39.82
C LEU A 11 -6.99 37.27 -38.96
N ALA A 12 -7.54 37.91 -37.93
CA ALA A 12 -6.81 38.77 -37.00
C ALA A 12 -6.41 38.03 -35.71
N ILE A 13 -6.39 36.69 -35.71
CA ILE A 13 -5.72 35.93 -34.67
C ILE A 13 -4.22 36.23 -34.84
N PRO A 14 -3.57 36.90 -33.88
CA PRO A 14 -2.13 37.02 -33.93
C PRO A 14 -1.57 35.60 -33.87
N GLU A 15 -0.91 35.18 -34.95
CA GLU A 15 0.16 34.20 -34.88
C GLU A 15 1.25 34.85 -34.00
N GLU A 16 1.02 34.95 -32.69
CA GLU A 16 2.13 35.10 -31.78
C GLU A 16 2.98 33.85 -32.05
N PRO A 17 4.20 33.98 -32.58
CA PRO A 17 5.08 32.84 -32.61
C PRO A 17 5.15 32.40 -31.17
N LEU A 18 4.64 31.19 -30.90
CA LEU A 18 4.79 30.50 -29.62
C LEU A 18 6.22 30.80 -29.23
N LYS A 19 6.42 31.64 -28.20
CA LYS A 19 7.74 31.90 -27.65
C LYS A 19 8.14 30.57 -27.04
N MET A 20 8.57 29.65 -27.90
CA MET A 20 9.29 28.47 -27.52
C MET A 20 10.37 29.01 -26.60
N GLY A 21 10.41 28.48 -25.38
CA GLY A 21 11.33 28.86 -24.31
C GLY A 21 12.77 28.55 -24.66
N HIS A 22 13.21 29.07 -25.80
CA HIS A 22 14.49 28.90 -26.47
C HIS A 22 15.54 29.73 -25.77
N LYS A 23 15.19 30.89 -25.17
CA LYS A 23 16.14 31.73 -24.43
C LYS A 23 16.96 30.96 -23.38
N ALA A 24 16.30 30.14 -22.55
CA ALA A 24 16.99 29.35 -21.54
C ALA A 24 17.82 28.23 -22.16
N ALA A 25 17.27 27.52 -23.16
CA ALA A 25 17.97 26.46 -23.86
C ALA A 25 19.21 26.97 -24.63
N ASP A 26 19.14 28.15 -25.23
CA ASP A 26 20.26 28.78 -25.94
C ASP A 26 21.36 29.23 -25.00
N GLU A 27 20.96 29.73 -23.82
CA GLU A 27 21.91 30.07 -22.78
C GLU A 27 22.67 28.80 -22.34
N PHE A 28 21.99 27.66 -22.19
CA PHE A 28 22.67 26.38 -21.90
C PHE A 28 23.61 25.95 -23.02
N VAL A 29 23.22 26.08 -24.29
CA VAL A 29 24.09 25.77 -25.44
C VAL A 29 25.30 26.72 -25.49
N LYS A 30 25.14 27.98 -25.09
CA LYS A 30 26.23 28.96 -25.03
C LYS A 30 27.24 28.66 -23.92
N TYR A 31 26.78 28.23 -22.74
CA TYR A 31 27.66 27.97 -21.59
C TYR A 31 28.22 26.55 -21.57
N ASP A 32 27.49 25.55 -22.07
CA ASP A 32 27.91 24.15 -22.12
C ASP A 32 27.58 23.53 -23.50
N PRO A 33 28.40 23.81 -24.53
CA PRO A 33 28.15 23.34 -25.90
C PRO A 33 28.26 21.82 -26.06
N TYR A 34 28.95 21.13 -25.15
CA TYR A 34 29.12 19.68 -25.17
C TYR A 34 28.13 18.95 -24.24
N GLY A 35 27.43 19.67 -23.34
CA GLY A 35 26.47 19.09 -22.39
C GLY A 35 27.10 18.27 -21.25
N LEU A 36 28.41 18.39 -21.04
CA LEU A 36 29.13 17.61 -20.02
C LEU A 36 28.78 18.09 -18.60
N GLY A 37 28.67 19.41 -18.41
CA GLY A 37 28.30 20.02 -17.14
C GLY A 37 26.89 19.62 -16.74
N MET A 38 25.94 19.70 -17.68
CA MET A 38 24.55 19.29 -17.44
C MET A 38 24.45 17.82 -17.00
N THR A 39 25.19 16.93 -17.67
CA THR A 39 25.19 15.49 -17.37
C THR A 39 25.79 15.18 -16.00
N LEU A 40 26.91 15.81 -15.65
CA LEU A 40 27.57 15.62 -14.35
C LEU A 40 26.68 16.07 -13.19
N ILE A 41 25.97 17.20 -13.34
CA ILE A 41 25.04 17.71 -12.33
C ILE A 41 23.87 16.73 -12.15
N ALA A 42 23.30 16.23 -13.24
CA ALA A 42 22.19 15.28 -13.20
C ALA A 42 22.60 13.97 -12.49
N ILE A 43 23.76 13.39 -12.84
CA ILE A 43 24.28 12.17 -12.21
C ILE A 43 24.57 12.40 -10.72
N SER A 44 25.17 13.54 -10.37
CA SER A 44 25.50 13.90 -8.99
C SER A 44 24.26 14.03 -8.11
N ILE A 45 23.19 14.65 -8.62
CA ILE A 45 21.92 14.79 -7.91
C ILE A 45 21.28 13.43 -7.65
N VAL A 46 21.22 12.56 -8.65
CA VAL A 46 20.64 11.22 -8.50
C VAL A 46 21.40 10.42 -7.43
N PHE A 47 22.73 10.44 -7.49
CA PHE A 47 23.56 9.76 -6.49
C PHE A 47 23.35 10.32 -5.08
N SER A 48 23.25 11.65 -4.96
CA SER A 48 23.00 12.33 -3.68
C SER A 48 21.65 11.93 -3.07
N VAL A 49 20.59 11.85 -3.89
CA VAL A 49 19.26 11.42 -3.44
C VAL A 49 19.29 9.98 -2.93
N LEU A 50 19.94 9.06 -3.66
CA LEU A 50 20.09 7.67 -3.24
C LEU A 50 20.88 7.55 -1.92
N ALA A 51 21.99 8.28 -1.80
CA ALA A 51 22.82 8.29 -0.60
C ALA A 51 22.05 8.80 0.63
N ILE A 52 21.27 9.87 0.47
CA ILE A 52 20.44 10.43 1.54
C ILE A 52 19.39 9.41 1.99
N VAL A 53 18.65 8.80 1.07
CA VAL A 53 17.63 7.79 1.38
C VAL A 53 18.24 6.58 2.09
N TYR A 54 19.42 6.12 1.66
CA TYR A 54 20.17 5.06 2.34
C TYR A 54 20.54 5.44 3.79
N LEU A 55 21.02 6.67 4.01
CA LEU A 55 21.34 7.15 5.37
C LEU A 55 20.11 7.18 6.27
N PHE A 56 18.95 7.61 5.75
CA PHE A 56 17.70 7.58 6.51
C PHE A 56 17.35 6.16 6.97
N PHE A 57 17.36 5.18 6.08
CA PHE A 57 17.06 3.79 6.46
C PHE A 57 18.11 3.18 7.42
N SER A 58 19.40 3.50 7.25
CA SER A 58 20.45 3.03 8.16
C SER A 58 20.32 3.65 9.56
N ASN A 59 19.90 4.91 9.66
CA ASN A 59 19.66 5.55 10.96
C ASN A 59 18.42 4.99 11.65
N ILE A 60 17.33 4.74 10.91
CA ILE A 60 16.09 4.16 11.46
C ILE A 60 16.35 2.75 12.02
N SER A 61 17.09 1.90 11.29
CA SER A 61 17.42 0.54 11.76
C SER A 61 18.24 0.55 13.05
N LYS A 62 19.22 1.46 13.17
CA LYS A 62 20.01 1.64 14.40
C LYS A 62 19.18 2.16 15.57
N ILE A 63 18.29 3.13 15.34
CA ILE A 63 17.40 3.68 16.38
C ILE A 63 16.42 2.62 16.88
N TYR A 64 15.86 1.82 15.97
CA TYR A 64 14.93 0.75 16.32
C TYR A 64 15.60 -0.31 17.22
N PHE A 65 16.81 -0.73 16.88
CA PHE A 65 17.59 -1.67 17.70
C PHE A 65 18.00 -1.05 19.05
N ALA A 66 18.41 0.22 19.07
CA ALA A 66 18.78 0.93 20.29
C ALA A 66 17.58 1.15 21.24
N PHE A 67 16.37 1.30 20.71
CA PHE A 67 15.14 1.43 21.50
C PHE A 67 14.69 0.09 22.09
N GLN A 68 14.80 -1.01 21.33
CA GLN A 68 14.51 -2.37 21.83
C GLN A 68 15.38 -2.75 23.03
N ASN A 69 16.70 -2.50 22.97
CA ASN A 69 17.61 -2.83 24.07
C ASN A 69 17.36 -2.01 25.35
N LYS A 70 16.75 -0.82 25.25
CA LYS A 70 16.39 0.00 26.43
C LYS A 70 15.07 -0.44 27.05
N SER A 71 14.11 -0.89 26.26
CA SER A 71 12.83 -1.41 26.77
C SER A 71 12.99 -2.76 27.48
N ALA A 72 13.86 -3.63 26.97
CA ALA A 72 14.14 -4.94 27.59
C ALA A 72 14.79 -4.84 29.00
N LYS A 73 15.50 -3.75 29.31
CA LYS A 73 16.12 -3.53 30.62
C LYS A 73 15.16 -3.06 31.72
N LYS A 74 13.93 -2.65 31.40
CA LYS A 74 12.99 -2.11 32.39
C LYS A 74 11.97 -3.14 32.90
N HIS A 75 11.99 -4.36 32.37
CA HIS A 75 11.02 -5.42 32.72
C HIS A 75 11.64 -6.66 33.37
N THR A 76 12.90 -6.61 33.82
CA THR A 76 13.54 -7.71 34.54
C THR A 76 13.59 -7.42 36.04
N LEU A 77 12.41 -7.40 36.66
CA LEU A 77 12.24 -7.76 38.06
C LEU A 77 11.24 -8.93 38.12
N ASP A 78 11.51 -9.99 37.36
CA ASP A 78 11.21 -11.32 37.86
C ASP A 78 12.06 -12.37 37.17
N LYS A 79 12.43 -13.33 37.99
CA LYS A 79 13.56 -14.23 37.88
C LYS A 79 13.17 -15.41 37.00
N VAL A 80 13.35 -15.31 35.70
CA VAL A 80 13.44 -16.48 34.81
C VAL A 80 14.67 -16.30 33.95
N THR A 81 15.52 -17.32 33.97
CA THR A 81 16.76 -17.46 33.22
C THR A 81 16.50 -17.23 31.72
N THR A 82 16.51 -15.98 31.29
CA THR A 82 16.52 -15.64 29.87
C THR A 82 17.97 -15.70 29.44
N THR A 83 18.38 -16.90 29.05
CA THR A 83 19.55 -17.11 28.19
C THR A 83 19.53 -16.02 27.13
N GLU A 84 20.64 -15.29 27.00
CA GLU A 84 20.74 -14.17 26.08
C GLU A 84 20.22 -14.59 24.71
N ILE A 85 19.08 -14.02 24.31
CA ILE A 85 18.52 -14.17 22.97
C ILE A 85 19.38 -13.28 22.07
N LYS A 86 20.66 -13.65 21.94
CA LYS A 86 21.54 -13.18 20.89
C LYS A 86 21.06 -13.86 19.62
N ASP A 87 20.59 -13.05 18.69
CA ASP A 87 20.31 -13.42 17.31
C ASP A 87 19.47 -14.71 17.19
N LEU A 88 18.17 -14.61 17.46
CA LEU A 88 17.26 -15.62 16.91
C LEU A 88 17.37 -15.54 15.39
N GLU A 89 18.10 -16.49 14.82
CA GLU A 89 18.20 -16.65 13.39
C GLU A 89 16.80 -16.69 12.79
N ALA A 90 16.61 -15.96 11.68
CA ALA A 90 15.32 -15.86 11.01
C ALA A 90 14.74 -17.24 10.67
N GLU A 91 15.62 -18.22 10.45
CA GLU A 91 15.29 -19.63 10.22
C GLU A 91 14.54 -20.25 11.41
N VAL A 92 15.00 -20.01 12.63
CA VAL A 92 14.36 -20.53 13.85
C VAL A 92 12.99 -19.89 14.04
N SER A 93 12.86 -18.58 13.80
CA SER A 93 11.57 -17.89 13.86
C SER A 93 10.59 -18.39 12.78
N ALA A 94 11.09 -18.67 11.57
CA ALA A 94 10.29 -19.26 10.50
C ALA A 94 9.85 -20.69 10.82
N ALA A 95 10.75 -21.51 11.39
CA ALA A 95 10.44 -22.87 11.82
C ALA A 95 9.38 -22.89 12.93
N ILE A 96 9.47 -21.99 13.92
CA ILE A 96 8.47 -21.84 14.98
C ILE A 96 7.12 -21.42 14.38
N GLY A 97 7.11 -20.44 13.47
CA GLY A 97 5.90 -20.01 12.76
C GLY A 97 5.25 -21.13 11.96
N MET A 98 6.06 -21.94 11.27
CA MET A 98 5.61 -23.11 10.51
C MET A 98 5.04 -24.20 11.42
N ALA A 99 5.69 -24.46 12.56
CA ALA A 99 5.19 -25.42 13.55
C ALA A 99 3.84 -24.98 14.14
N LEU A 100 3.68 -23.71 14.48
CA LEU A 100 2.41 -23.15 14.97
C LEU A 100 1.30 -23.19 13.90
N TYR A 101 1.63 -22.86 12.65
CA TYR A 101 0.70 -22.96 11.53
C TYR A 101 0.20 -24.40 11.36
N MET A 102 1.11 -25.37 11.30
CA MET A 102 0.75 -26.78 11.18
C MET A 102 -0.06 -27.29 12.37
N TYR A 103 0.27 -26.85 13.58
CA TYR A 103 -0.47 -27.21 14.78
C TYR A 103 -1.91 -26.69 14.71
N ASN A 104 -2.09 -25.40 14.40
CA ASN A 104 -3.42 -24.79 14.29
C ASN A 104 -4.24 -25.39 13.13
N SER A 105 -3.63 -25.66 11.99
CA SER A 105 -4.33 -26.31 10.87
C SER A 105 -4.81 -27.72 11.21
N LYS A 106 -4.15 -28.41 12.15
CA LYS A 106 -4.56 -29.73 12.65
C LYS A 106 -5.59 -29.66 13.78
N GLN A 107 -5.87 -28.49 14.35
CA GLN A 107 -6.88 -28.30 15.40
C GLN A 107 -8.30 -28.12 14.87
N HIS A 108 -8.49 -27.95 13.56
CA HIS A 108 -9.82 -28.08 13.00
C HIS A 108 -10.28 -29.53 13.23
N ASP A 109 -11.30 -29.70 14.06
CA ASP A 109 -11.93 -31.00 14.29
C ASP A 109 -12.25 -31.61 12.93
N MET A 110 -11.87 -32.88 12.75
CA MET A 110 -12.29 -33.66 11.59
C MET A 110 -13.80 -33.77 11.66
N GLU A 111 -14.49 -32.79 11.05
CA GLU A 111 -15.94 -32.72 11.09
C GLU A 111 -16.48 -34.03 10.54
N SER A 112 -17.11 -34.84 11.39
CA SER A 112 -17.89 -35.95 10.89
C SER A 112 -19.00 -35.32 10.06
N LEU A 113 -18.97 -35.50 8.74
CA LEU A 113 -19.93 -34.97 7.78
C LEU A 113 -21.31 -35.66 7.91
N LYS A 114 -21.78 -35.88 9.14
CA LYS A 114 -23.05 -36.49 9.51
C LYS A 114 -23.95 -35.41 10.08
N ILE A 115 -24.50 -34.59 9.19
CA ILE A 115 -25.53 -33.62 9.56
C ILE A 115 -26.78 -34.43 9.95
N THR A 116 -27.01 -34.63 11.24
CA THR A 116 -28.22 -35.29 11.74
C THR A 116 -29.35 -34.27 11.79
N ILE A 117 -29.86 -33.90 10.62
CA ILE A 117 -31.07 -33.07 10.53
C ILE A 117 -32.22 -33.93 11.02
N GLN A 118 -32.70 -33.69 12.24
CA GLN A 118 -34.00 -34.19 12.65
C GLN A 118 -35.05 -33.50 11.77
N LYS A 119 -35.53 -34.21 10.75
CA LYS A 119 -36.66 -33.76 9.94
C LYS A 119 -37.88 -33.75 10.83
N VAL A 120 -38.16 -32.62 11.46
CA VAL A 120 -39.49 -32.33 11.98
C VAL A 120 -40.41 -32.38 10.75
N ALA A 121 -41.47 -33.18 10.77
CA ALA A 121 -42.37 -33.46 9.64
C ALA A 121 -43.23 -32.25 9.24
N LYS A 122 -42.61 -31.09 9.02
CA LYS A 122 -43.24 -29.89 8.50
C LYS A 122 -43.08 -29.93 6.98
N LEU A 123 -44.20 -30.00 6.25
CA LEU A 123 -44.28 -29.99 4.78
C LEU A 123 -43.81 -28.66 4.14
N TYR A 124 -43.21 -27.75 4.92
CA TYR A 124 -42.83 -26.42 4.48
C TYR A 124 -41.43 -26.04 5.00
N SER A 125 -40.68 -25.31 4.17
CA SER A 125 -39.38 -24.73 4.55
C SER A 125 -39.60 -23.42 5.33
N PRO A 126 -38.87 -23.17 6.45
CA PRO A 126 -39.00 -21.94 7.23
C PRO A 126 -38.63 -20.66 6.47
N TRP A 127 -37.86 -20.76 5.38
CA TRP A 127 -37.32 -19.59 4.67
C TRP A 127 -38.35 -18.93 3.72
N ASN A 128 -39.37 -19.67 3.28
CA ASN A 128 -40.35 -19.16 2.32
C ASN A 128 -41.71 -19.84 2.51
N SER A 129 -42.41 -19.53 3.60
CA SER A 129 -43.82 -19.93 3.74
C SER A 129 -44.74 -18.78 3.32
N LYS A 130 -45.41 -18.94 2.18
CA LYS A 130 -46.42 -18.02 1.62
C LYS A 130 -47.58 -17.69 2.58
N LEU A 131 -47.70 -18.43 3.69
CA LEU A 131 -48.68 -18.21 4.75
C LEU A 131 -48.57 -16.83 5.40
N TYR A 132 -47.36 -16.27 5.55
CA TYR A 132 -47.17 -14.95 6.17
C TYR A 132 -47.50 -13.77 5.25
N MET A 133 -47.76 -14.02 3.96
CA MET A 133 -48.05 -12.98 2.96
C MET A 133 -49.55 -12.78 2.68
N ILE A 134 -50.44 -13.54 3.32
CA ILE A 134 -51.89 -13.39 3.13
C ILE A 134 -52.44 -12.46 4.22
N ASN A 135 -52.55 -11.16 3.89
CA ASN A 135 -53.35 -10.23 4.67
C ASN A 135 -54.84 -10.55 4.45
N ARG A 136 -55.58 -10.88 5.53
CA ARG A 136 -57.03 -11.01 5.45
C ARG A 136 -57.63 -9.62 5.18
N PRO A 137 -58.49 -9.44 4.17
CA PRO A 137 -59.18 -8.16 3.99
C PRO A 137 -60.12 -7.90 5.18
N PRO A 138 -60.36 -6.63 5.55
CA PRO A 138 -61.20 -6.30 6.70
C PRO A 138 -62.62 -6.83 6.50
N VAL A 139 -63.15 -7.47 7.55
CA VAL A 139 -64.53 -7.95 7.58
C VAL A 139 -65.45 -6.73 7.70
N LYS A 140 -66.49 -6.66 6.85
CA LYS A 140 -67.46 -5.57 6.80
C LYS A 140 -68.39 -5.56 8.01
#